data_AF-A0A6L9GAE8-F1
#
_entry.id   AF-A0A6L9GAE8-F1
#
_cell.length_a   1.000
_cell.length_b   1.000
_cell.length_c   1.000
_cell.angle_alpha   90.00
_cell.angle_beta   90.00
_cell.angle_gamma   90.00
#
_symmetry.space_group_name_H-M   'P 1'
#
loop_
_entity.id
_entity.type
_entity.pdbx_description
1 polymer ?
#
loop_
_entity_poly.entity_id
_entity_poly.type
_entity_poly.pdbx_seq_one_letter_code
_entity_poly.pdbx_strand_id
1 'polypeptide(L)'
;MSYSGRKVQRLRQLVWETYPPFCCYCSTALTWNTYTVEHLLPRSKGGSDAIENLRPSCGRCNYSRGNRTIIRKRNENATGFFKR
;
A
#
# COMPACT_ATOMS: atom_id res chain seq x y z
N MET A 1 -10.19 -10.66 -14.07
CA MET A 1 -9.54 -9.39 -14.45
C MET A 1 -8.03 -9.57 -14.44
N SER A 2 -7.39 -9.63 -15.62
CA SER A 2 -5.93 -9.73 -15.72
C SER A 2 -5.32 -8.33 -15.55
N TYR A 3 -4.61 -8.08 -14.46
CA TYR A 3 -3.81 -6.86 -14.24
C TYR A 3 -2.52 -6.95 -15.10
N SER A 4 -2.66 -7.03 -16.42
CA SER A 4 -1.59 -7.43 -17.35
C SER A 4 -1.25 -6.35 -18.39
N GLY A 5 -1.31 -5.08 -18.01
CA GLY A 5 -0.85 -3.97 -18.85
C GLY A 5 0.66 -3.71 -18.73
N ARG A 6 1.33 -3.28 -19.81
CA ARG A 6 2.75 -2.87 -19.79
C ARG A 6 3.06 -1.87 -18.66
N LYS A 7 2.14 -0.94 -18.40
CA LYS A 7 2.25 0.03 -17.29
C LYS A 7 2.29 -0.67 -15.92
N VAL A 8 1.41 -1.64 -15.69
CA VAL A 8 1.35 -2.39 -14.43
C VAL A 8 2.64 -3.17 -14.19
N GLN A 9 3.18 -3.81 -15.23
CA GLN A 9 4.45 -4.55 -15.13
C GLN A 9 5.61 -3.64 -14.73
N ARG A 10 5.69 -2.43 -15.30
CA ARG A 10 6.71 -1.44 -14.94
C ARG A 10 6.58 -0.95 -13.49
N LEU A 11 5.37 -0.62 -13.04
CA LEU A 11 5.14 -0.21 -11.65
C LEU A 11 5.47 -1.34 -10.67
N ARG A 12 5.13 -2.58 -11.04
CA ARG A 12 5.48 -3.77 -10.28
C ARG A 12 6.99 -3.88 -10.10
N GLN A 13 7.74 -3.83 -11.19
CA GLN A 13 9.21 -3.83 -11.15
C GLN A 13 9.78 -2.68 -10.32
N LEU A 14 9.33 -1.44 -10.55
CA LEU A 14 9.79 -0.27 -9.81
C LEU A 14 9.62 -0.43 -8.29
N VAL A 15 8.45 -0.91 -7.84
CA VAL A 15 8.18 -1.14 -6.41
C VAL A 15 9.12 -2.18 -5.81
N TRP A 16 9.41 -3.25 -6.55
CA TRP A 16 10.31 -4.31 -6.11
C TRP A 16 11.76 -3.85 -5.98
N GLU A 17 12.21 -3.00 -6.90
CA GLU A 17 13.57 -2.45 -6.87
C GLU A 17 13.73 -1.35 -5.82
N THR A 18 12.64 -0.64 -5.49
CA THR A 18 12.68 0.51 -4.55
C THR A 18 12.53 0.09 -3.09
N TYR A 19 11.71 -0.92 -2.80
CA TYR A 19 11.34 -1.27 -1.43
C TYR A 19 11.81 -2.66 -1.03
N PRO A 20 12.12 -2.88 0.26
CA PRO A 20 12.46 -4.21 0.74
C PRO A 20 11.27 -5.16 0.56
N PRO A 21 11.50 -6.46 0.37
CA PRO A 21 10.48 -7.44 0.01
C PRO A 21 9.67 -7.88 1.24
N PHE A 22 9.06 -6.94 1.95
CA PHE A 22 8.20 -7.18 3.09
C PHE A 22 6.84 -6.50 2.89
N CYS A 23 5.78 -7.15 3.36
CA CYS A 23 4.45 -6.56 3.32
C CYS A 23 4.39 -5.31 4.20
N CYS A 24 3.94 -4.19 3.64
CA CYS A 24 3.82 -2.94 4.40
C CYS A 24 2.78 -2.96 5.54
N TYR A 25 1.97 -4.02 5.69
CA TYR A 25 1.02 -4.17 6.79
C TYR A 25 1.46 -5.16 7.86
N CYS A 26 1.82 -6.37 7.43
CA CYS A 26 2.10 -7.49 8.34
C CYS A 26 3.58 -7.86 8.40
N SER A 27 4.43 -7.15 7.65
CA SER A 27 5.88 -7.38 7.60
C SER A 27 6.31 -8.79 7.20
N THR A 28 5.40 -9.60 6.65
CA THR A 28 5.74 -10.93 6.11
C THR A 28 6.65 -10.76 4.90
N ALA A 29 7.68 -11.61 4.80
CA ALA A 29 8.57 -11.68 3.65
C ALA A 29 7.79 -12.05 2.38
N LEU A 30 8.12 -11.39 1.28
CA LEU A 30 7.46 -11.53 -0.01
C LEU A 30 8.46 -12.01 -1.06
N THR A 31 7.95 -12.71 -2.06
CA THR A 31 8.71 -13.07 -3.26
C THR A 31 8.17 -12.29 -4.45
N TRP A 32 8.94 -12.25 -5.52
CA TRP A 32 8.50 -11.62 -6.78
C TRP A 32 7.16 -12.17 -7.25
N ASN A 33 6.79 -13.42 -6.93
CA ASN A 33 5.54 -14.03 -7.35
C ASN A 33 4.39 -13.80 -6.36
N THR A 34 4.66 -13.60 -5.07
CA THR A 34 3.62 -13.50 -4.03
C THR A 34 3.23 -12.07 -3.68
N TYR A 35 4.09 -11.09 -3.98
CA TYR A 35 3.77 -9.69 -3.71
C TYR A 35 2.80 -9.09 -4.73
N THR A 36 2.05 -8.11 -4.22
CA THR A 36 1.17 -7.25 -4.98
C THR A 36 1.57 -5.80 -4.76
N VAL A 37 1.28 -4.94 -5.74
CA VAL A 37 1.46 -3.49 -5.63
C VAL A 37 0.22 -2.89 -5.02
N GLU A 38 0.41 -2.11 -3.98
CA GLU A 38 -0.64 -1.46 -3.23
C GLU A 38 -0.56 0.05 -3.35
N HIS A 39 -1.70 0.71 -3.54
CA HIS A 39 -1.81 2.16 -3.45
C HIS A 39 -2.13 2.60 -2.02
N LEU A 40 -1.29 3.47 -1.43
CA LEU A 40 -1.51 3.96 -0.07
C LEU A 40 -2.79 4.81 0.03
N LEU A 41 -2.96 5.73 -0.93
CA LEU A 41 -4.19 6.39 -1.28
C LEU A 41 -4.79 5.68 -2.51
N PRO A 42 -6.00 5.10 -2.43
CA PRO A 42 -6.64 4.44 -3.57
C PRO A 42 -6.84 5.38 -4.76
N ARG A 43 -6.76 4.85 -5.98
CA ARG A 43 -6.99 5.61 -7.22
C ARG A 43 -8.36 6.29 -7.27
N SER A 44 -9.39 5.64 -6.72
CA SER A 44 -10.76 6.20 -6.61
C SER A 44 -10.84 7.45 -5.73
N LYS A 45 -9.82 7.71 -4.90
CA LYS A 45 -9.70 8.88 -4.03
C LYS A 45 -8.56 9.81 -4.48
N GLY A 46 -8.15 9.74 -5.74
CA GLY A 46 -7.10 10.60 -6.31
C GLY A 46 -5.67 10.09 -6.11
N GLY A 47 -5.48 8.84 -5.68
CA GLY A 47 -4.16 8.23 -5.57
C GLY A 47 -3.42 8.13 -6.89
N SER A 48 -2.15 8.56 -6.90
CA SER A 48 -1.28 8.48 -8.07
C SER A 48 -0.58 7.12 -8.17
N ASP A 49 -0.02 6.82 -9.34
CA ASP A 49 0.89 5.69 -9.55
C ASP A 49 2.36 6.06 -9.24
N ALA A 50 2.59 7.16 -8.53
CA ALA A 50 3.92 7.60 -8.13
C ALA A 50 4.48 6.68 -7.05
N ILE A 51 5.80 6.45 -7.05
CA ILE A 51 6.44 5.46 -6.18
C ILE A 51 6.19 5.74 -4.69
N GLU A 52 6.04 7.01 -4.33
CA GLU A 52 5.71 7.48 -2.99
C GLU A 52 4.35 6.95 -2.50
N ASN A 53 3.40 6.73 -3.42
CA ASN A 53 2.07 6.20 -3.14
C ASN A 53 1.99 4.67 -3.29
N LEU A 54 3.06 3.99 -3.71
CA LEU A 54 3.05 2.55 -3.96
C LEU A 54 3.83 1.78 -2.89
N ARG A 55 3.31 0.63 -2.43
CA ARG A 55 4.02 -0.27 -1.51
C ARG A 55 3.86 -1.74 -1.87
N PRO A 56 4.82 -2.60 -1.51
CA PRO A 56 4.63 -4.05 -1.56
C PRO A 56 3.65 -4.51 -0.48
N SER A 57 2.72 -5.38 -0.86
CA SER A 57 1.72 -5.98 0.02
C SER A 57 1.53 -7.46 -0.31
N CYS A 58 1.25 -8.29 0.70
CA CYS A 58 0.86 -9.68 0.45
C CYS A 58 -0.58 -9.75 -0.08
N GLY A 59 -0.90 -10.78 -0.86
CA GLY A 59 -2.25 -10.98 -1.38
C GLY A 59 -3.34 -11.00 -0.30
N ARG A 60 -3.04 -11.56 0.88
CA ARG A 60 -3.96 -11.59 2.03
C ARG A 60 -4.29 -10.19 2.55
N CYS A 61 -3.29 -9.35 2.78
CA CYS A 61 -3.49 -7.99 3.29
C CYS A 61 -4.16 -7.10 2.24
N ASN A 62 -3.73 -7.21 0.98
CA ASN A 62 -4.34 -6.49 -0.13
C ASN A 62 -5.83 -6.86 -0.27
N TYR A 63 -6.16 -8.16 -0.32
CA TYR A 63 -7.55 -8.63 -0.40
C TYR A 63 -8.38 -8.23 0.83
N SER A 64 -7.84 -8.40 2.03
CA SER A 64 -8.52 -8.06 3.29
C SER A 64 -8.83 -6.57 3.41
N ARG A 65 -8.09 -5.68 2.72
CA ARG A 65 -8.34 -4.24 2.80
C ARG A 65 -9.53 -3.80 1.95
N GLY A 66 -9.78 -4.46 0.82
CA GLY A 66 -10.81 -4.03 -0.12
C GLY A 66 -10.65 -2.55 -0.50
N ASN A 67 -11.69 -1.74 -0.27
CA ASN A 67 -11.71 -0.30 -0.59
C ASN A 67 -11.39 0.63 0.61
N ARG A 68 -10.81 0.09 1.70
CA ARG A 68 -10.52 0.86 2.93
C ARG A 68 -9.18 1.60 2.80
N THR A 69 -9.18 2.91 3.03
CA THR A 69 -7.98 3.77 3.03
C THR A 69 -7.09 3.52 4.25
N ILE A 70 -5.77 3.49 4.04
CA ILE A 70 -4.75 3.40 5.13
C ILE A 70 -4.54 4.76 5.81
N ILE A 71 -5.10 5.85 5.25
CA ILE A 71 -5.20 7.10 6.00
C ILE A 71 -6.12 6.81 7.18
N ARG A 72 -5.51 6.35 8.28
CA ARG A 72 -6.00 6.58 9.62
C ARG A 72 -6.24 8.09 9.61
N LYS A 73 -7.50 8.53 9.58
CA LYS A 73 -7.80 9.92 9.93
C LYS A 73 -7.03 10.14 11.22
N ARG A 74 -6.02 11.01 11.21
CA ARG A 74 -5.36 11.42 12.45
C ARG A 74 -6.54 11.96 13.25
N ASN A 75 -6.98 11.24 14.28
CA ASN A 75 -8.01 11.77 15.15
C ASN A 75 -7.37 13.02 15.76
N GLU A 76 -7.80 14.20 15.32
CA GLU A 76 -7.41 15.50 15.89
C GLU A 76 -8.01 15.71 17.28
N ASN A 77 -8.10 14.66 18.10
CA ASN A 77 -8.63 14.69 19.46
C ASN A 77 -7.64 14.06 20.45
N ALA A 78 -6.36 14.41 20.33
CA ALA A 78 -5.33 14.09 21.32
C ALA A 78 -4.86 15.31 22.13
N THR A 79 -5.65 16.38 22.20
CA THR A 79 -5.48 17.44 23.21
C THR A 79 -6.43 17.20 24.36
N GLY A 80 -6.02 16.33 25.29
CA GLY A 80 -6.86 16.01 26.44
C GLY A 80 -6.21 15.11 27.48
N PHE A 81 -4.90 15.22 27.73
CA PHE A 81 -4.29 14.54 28.88
C PHE A 81 -3.01 15.22 29.36
N PHE A 82 -3.07 16.52 29.65
CA PHE A 82 -2.19 17.16 30.62
C PHE A 82 -2.97 18.34 31.22
N LYS A 83 -3.85 18.03 32.18
CA LYS A 83 -4.23 19.01 33.20
C LYS A 83 -3.38 18.69 34.43
N ARG A 84 -2.51 19.66 34.74
CA ARG A 84 -1.91 20.04 36.04
C ARG A 84 -1.53 18.93 37.01
#